data_AF-A0A920AH49-F1
#
_entry.id   AF-A0A920AH49-F1
#
_cell.length_a   1.000
_cell.length_b   1.000
_cell.length_c   1.000
_cell.angle_alpha   90.00
_cell.angle_beta   90.00
_cell.angle_gamma   90.00
#
_symmetry.space_group_name_H-M   'P 1'
#
loop_
_entity.id
_entity.type
_entity.pdbx_description
1 polymer ?
#
loop_
_entity_poly.entity_id
_entity_poly.type
_entity_poly.pdbx_seq_one_letter_code
_entity_poly.pdbx_strand_id
1 'polypeptide(L)' 'MGYVGKNPRWAIALKFSAEKAETTILDIDFQIGKGRGDYPVARLKPVNIGGVIVSNVSLHNFDEINKKK' A
#
# COMPACT_ATOMS: atom_id res chain seq x y z
N MET A 1 -11.21 11.41 -35.84
CA MET A 1 -10.76 11.03 -34.48
C MET A 1 -9.27 11.26 -34.37
N GLY A 2 -8.77 11.89 -33.31
CA GLY A 2 -7.36 12.26 -33.21
C GLY A 2 -6.85 12.31 -31.77
N TYR A 3 -5.54 12.48 -31.62
CA TYR A 3 -4.85 12.63 -30.35
C TYR A 3 -4.46 14.10 -30.15
N VAL A 4 -4.46 14.57 -28.91
CA VAL A 4 -3.83 15.85 -28.53
C VAL A 4 -2.65 15.55 -27.63
N GLY A 5 -1.42 15.83 -28.11
CA GLY A 5 -0.20 15.41 -27.42
C GLY A 5 -0.19 13.90 -27.12
N LYS A 6 -0.15 13.54 -25.83
CA LYS A 6 -0.10 12.15 -25.34
C LYS A 6 -1.47 11.53 -25.02
N ASN A 7 -2.57 12.25 -25.23
CA ASN A 7 -3.91 11.82 -24.81
C ASN A 7 -4.91 11.71 -25.99
N PRO A 8 -5.66 10.60 -26.10
CA PRO A 8 -6.71 10.45 -27.11
C PRO A 8 -7.91 11.36 -26.83
N ARG A 9 -8.54 11.92 -27.87
CA ARG A 9 -9.76 12.74 -27.73
C ARG A 9 -11.06 11.93 -27.58
N TRP A 10 -10.98 10.61 -27.78
CA TRP A 10 -12.11 9.69 -27.82
C TRP A 10 -12.17 8.78 -26.59
N ALA A 11 -11.26 8.93 -25.63
CA ALA A 11 -11.26 8.18 -24.38
C ALA A 11 -10.74 9.06 -23.23
N ILE A 12 -11.35 8.95 -22.06
CA ILE A 12 -10.95 9.65 -20.84
C ILE A 12 -10.80 8.64 -19.70
N ALA A 13 -9.77 8.81 -18.87
CA ALA A 13 -9.59 7.99 -17.68
C ALA A 13 -10.45 8.55 -16.54
N LEU A 14 -11.47 7.79 -16.13
CA LEU A 14 -12.25 8.11 -14.94
C LEU A 14 -11.47 7.62 -13.71
N LYS A 15 -10.86 8.54 -12.96
CA LYS A 15 -10.07 8.19 -11.77
C LYS A 15 -10.98 8.06 -10.55
N PHE A 16 -10.81 6.98 -9.81
CA PHE A 16 -11.40 6.83 -8.48
C PHE A 16 -10.65 7.68 -7.45
N SER A 17 -11.34 8.03 -6.37
CA SER A 17 -10.70 8.69 -5.23
C SER A 17 -9.59 7.80 -4.68
N ALA A 18 -8.39 8.33 -4.55
CA ALA A 18 -7.28 7.59 -3.97
C ALA A 18 -7.47 7.53 -2.46
N GLU A 19 -7.88 6.37 -1.95
CA GLU A 19 -8.03 6.17 -0.51
C GLU A 19 -6.67 5.91 0.12
N LYS A 20 -6.30 6.81 1.02
CA LYS A 20 -5.08 6.72 1.83
C LYS A 20 -5.49 6.97 3.26
N ALA A 21 -4.96 6.15 4.15
CA ALA A 21 -5.17 6.33 5.58
C ALA A 21 -3.82 6.29 6.30
N GLU A 22 -3.68 7.17 7.28
CA GLU A 22 -2.51 7.23 8.15
C GLU A 22 -2.83 6.52 9.46
N THR A 23 -1.91 5.67 9.92
CA THR A 23 -2.08 4.90 11.15
C THR A 23 -0.75 4.72 11.87
N THR A 24 -0.86 4.31 13.13
CA THR A 24 0.28 3.96 13.96
C THR A 24 0.52 2.45 13.91
N ILE A 25 1.78 2.07 13.74
CA ILE A 25 2.24 0.69 13.90
C ILE A 25 2.31 0.39 15.40
N LEU A 26 1.63 -0.67 15.83
CA LEU A 26 1.59 -1.12 17.21
C LEU A 26 2.66 -2.17 17.48
N ASP A 27 2.84 -3.10 16.55
CA ASP A 27 3.74 -4.23 16.70
C ASP A 27 4.18 -4.75 15.32
N ILE A 28 5.31 -5.46 15.26
CA ILE A 28 5.82 -6.06 14.02
C ILE A 28 6.10 -7.55 14.28
N ASP A 29 5.35 -8.40 13.60
CA ASP A 29 5.51 -9.85 13.65
C ASP A 29 6.37 -10.32 12.48
N PHE A 30 7.23 -11.31 12.70
CA PHE A 30 8.09 -11.86 11.68
C PHE A 30 7.62 -13.25 11.28
N GLN A 31 7.07 -13.36 10.07
CA GLN A 31 6.64 -14.64 9.55
C GLN A 31 7.83 -15.35 8.90
N ILE A 32 8.21 -16.48 9.49
CA ILE A 32 9.27 -17.36 8.99
C ILE A 32 8.62 -18.42 8.10
N GLY A 33 8.76 -18.24 6.78
CA GLY A 33 8.28 -19.19 5.78
C GLY A 33 9.21 -20.39 5.59
N LYS A 34 8.77 -21.37 4.77
CA LYS A 34 9.46 -22.66 4.57
C LYS A 34 10.73 -22.61 3.71
N GLY A 35 11.30 -21.44 3.36
CA GLY A 35 12.52 -21.50 2.54
C GLY A 35 13.27 -20.23 2.17
N ARG A 36 12.66 -19.05 2.04
CA ARG A 36 13.43 -17.82 1.70
C ARG A 36 12.72 -16.57 2.20
N GLY A 37 13.35 -15.86 3.12
CA GLY A 37 12.95 -14.51 3.55
C GLY A 37 12.20 -14.45 4.87
N ASP A 38 12.62 -13.52 5.71
CA ASP A 38 11.86 -12.94 6.79
C ASP A 38 10.77 -12.02 6.21
N TYR A 39 9.49 -12.31 6.47
CA TYR A 39 8.37 -11.49 6.04
C TYR A 39 7.82 -10.70 7.23
N PRO A 40 8.19 -9.42 7.39
CA PRO A 40 7.66 -8.61 8.47
C PRO A 40 6.22 -8.17 8.16
N VAL A 41 5.32 -8.44 9.10
CA VAL A 41 3.93 -8.02 9.06
C VAL A 41 3.71 -7.05 10.22
N ALA A 42 3.41 -5.79 9.89
CA ALA A 42 3.06 -4.80 10.89
C ALA A 42 1.58 -4.91 11.30
N ARG A 43 1.35 -4.91 12.60
CA ARG A 43 0.03 -4.75 13.23
C ARG A 43 -0.23 -3.26 13.39
N LEU A 44 -1.33 -2.80 12.83
CA LEU A 44 -1.73 -1.39 12.84
C LEU A 44 -2.88 -1.19 13.82
N LYS A 45 -3.03 0.05 14.31
CA LYS A 45 -4.31 0.48 14.87
C LYS A 45 -5.38 0.39 13.77
N PRO A 46 -6.54 -0.28 13.99
CA PRO A 46 -7.53 -0.50 12.95
C PRO A 46 -7.95 0.80 12.26
N VAL A 47 -7.95 0.80 10.93
CA VAL A 47 -8.33 1.96 10.11
C VAL A 47 -9.21 1.56 8.96
N ASN A 48 -10.12 2.45 8.57
CA ASN A 48 -11.01 2.24 7.44
C ASN A 48 -10.38 2.77 6.14
N ILE A 49 -10.28 1.91 5.13
CA ILE A 49 -9.84 2.22 3.77
C ILE A 49 -10.86 1.58 2.83
N GLY A 50 -11.60 2.35 2.03
CA GLY A 50 -12.53 1.78 1.04
C GLY A 50 -13.76 1.11 1.62
N GLY A 51 -14.07 1.35 2.90
CA GLY A 51 -15.11 0.61 3.62
C GLY A 51 -14.61 -0.70 4.24
N VAL A 52 -13.31 -1.01 4.12
CA VAL A 52 -12.67 -2.18 4.73
C VAL A 52 -11.84 -1.74 5.93
N ILE A 53 -12.01 -2.42 7.05
CA ILE A 53 -11.20 -2.20 8.25
C ILE A 53 -9.91 -3.01 8.12
N VAL A 54 -8.77 -2.31 8.08
CA VAL A 54 -7.44 -2.89 7.93
C VAL A 54 -6.68 -2.77 9.25
N SER A 55 -6.13 -3.90 9.71
CA SER A 55 -5.35 -4.00 10.95
C SER A 55 -3.94 -4.59 10.73
N ASN A 56 -3.63 -4.99 9.50
CA ASN A 56 -2.38 -5.67 9.13
C ASN A 56 -1.84 -5.13 7.82
N VAL A 57 -0.53 -4.90 7.76
CA VAL A 57 0.15 -4.51 6.52
C VAL A 57 1.48 -5.26 6.39
N SER A 58 1.81 -5.68 5.17
CA SER A 58 3.13 -6.26 4.88
C SER A 58 4.17 -5.15 4.76
N LEU A 59 5.32 -5.33 5.41
CA LEU A 59 6.48 -4.48 5.23
C LEU A 59 7.40 -5.19 4.23
N HIS A 60 7.43 -4.73 2.99
CA HIS A 60 7.96 -5.55 1.89
C HIS A 60 9.50 -5.68 1.85
N ASN A 61 10.24 -4.95 2.70
CA ASN A 61 11.62 -5.24 3.10
C ASN A 61 12.04 -4.26 4.22
N PHE A 62 12.87 -4.68 5.17
CA PHE A 62 13.43 -3.79 6.22
C PHE A 62 14.21 -2.59 5.66
N ASP A 63 14.65 -2.68 4.40
CA ASP A 63 15.46 -1.66 3.71
C ASP A 63 14.74 -0.31 3.53
N GLU A 64 13.41 -0.29 3.39
CA GLU A 64 12.66 0.97 3.28
C GLU A 64 12.46 1.69 4.62
N ILE A 65 12.54 0.95 5.74
CA ILE A 65 12.32 1.51 7.09
C ILE A 65 13.45 2.48 7.46
N ASN A 66 14.68 2.23 7.00
CA ASN A 66 15.82 3.12 7.23
C ASN A 66 15.87 4.33 6.27
N LYS A 67 15.12 4.32 5.15
CA LYS A 67 15.13 5.40 4.16
C LYS A 67 14.21 6.58 4.48
N LYS A 68 13.28 6.42 5.43
CA LYS A 68 12.29 7.43 5.81
C LYS A 68 12.57 8.14 7.14
N LYS A 69 13.79 8.02 7.67
CA LYS A 69 14.21 8.76 8.87
C LYS A 69 14.45 10.23 8.57
#